data_AF-A0A4Y3HXR5-F1
#
_entry.id   AF-A0A4Y3HXR5-F1
#
_cell.length_a   1.000
_cell.length_b   1.000
_cell.length_c   1.000
_cell.angle_alpha   90.00
_cell.angle_beta   90.00
_cell.angle_gamma   90.00
#
_symmetry.space_group_name_H-M   'P 1'
#
loop_
_entity.id
_entity.type
_entity.pdbx_description
1 polymer ?
#
loop_
_entity_poly.entity_id
_entity_poly.type
_entity_poly.pdbx_seq_one_letter_code
_entity_poly.pdbx_strand_id
1 'polypeptide(L)'
;MAFDCSIWIWLPLVIAIALALIDKKHTAFVVLAIALVGALFEGRLSILGLVFTVFGFAIASQVSRMKGYKHFLALAVTVVWSLCMALHWFPGFSNLLVLDKVQSGPSSHPFTMYLNLDKPLIFFALLLAFPTLLGKPKPVEWKLLAKPLLVLASLLPIAVALGGLGVELSLPSWWWLFLLNNLLLTCVTEEAIFRGFAQQEIAKQLGWKTGLIITSILFGIAHLAGGWLLIAFATIAGVCYGLTFYLTGRLWAAVLVHFMFNFIHLLFFTYPIAIR
;
A
#
# COMPACT_ATOMS: atom_id res chain seq x y z
N MET A 1 -19.32 9.10 9.33
CA MET A 1 -19.11 8.54 7.98
C MET A 1 -19.87 9.39 7.02
N ALA A 2 -19.24 9.83 5.94
CA ALA A 2 -19.89 10.57 4.87
C ALA A 2 -19.76 9.77 3.58
N PHE A 3 -20.89 9.49 2.95
CA PHE A 3 -20.94 8.87 1.63
C PHE A 3 -21.77 9.78 0.73
N ASP A 4 -21.35 9.90 -0.52
CA ASP A 4 -22.18 10.48 -1.57
C ASP A 4 -22.40 9.46 -2.68
N CYS A 5 -23.20 9.87 -3.67
CA CYS A 5 -23.64 8.98 -4.74
C CYS A 5 -22.47 8.34 -5.50
N SER A 6 -21.29 8.97 -5.53
CA SER A 6 -20.13 8.46 -6.27
C SER A 6 -19.44 7.26 -5.62
N ILE A 7 -19.77 6.87 -4.38
CA ILE A 7 -19.05 5.81 -3.65
C ILE A 7 -18.99 4.48 -4.42
N TRP A 8 -19.94 4.23 -5.31
CA TRP A 8 -19.98 3.00 -6.10
C TRP A 8 -18.72 2.79 -6.94
N ILE A 9 -17.98 3.84 -7.34
CA ILE A 9 -16.77 3.71 -8.18
C ILE A 9 -15.63 2.97 -7.48
N TRP A 10 -15.61 2.95 -6.15
CA TRP A 10 -14.57 2.24 -5.39
C TRP A 10 -14.82 0.72 -5.36
N LEU A 11 -16.05 0.26 -5.58
CA LEU A 11 -16.36 -1.16 -5.67
C LEU A 11 -15.63 -1.84 -6.86
N PRO A 12 -15.78 -1.39 -8.13
CA PRO A 12 -15.01 -1.95 -9.22
C PRO A 12 -13.50 -1.73 -9.04
N LEU A 13 -13.04 -0.62 -8.45
CA LEU A 13 -11.61 -0.41 -8.17
C LEU A 13 -11.06 -1.49 -7.22
N VAL A 14 -11.74 -1.75 -6.12
CA VAL A 14 -11.40 -2.80 -5.14
C VAL A 14 -11.43 -4.18 -5.77
N ILE A 15 -12.44 -4.48 -6.59
CA ILE A 15 -12.53 -5.75 -7.33
C ILE A 15 -11.35 -5.88 -8.30
N ALA A 16 -11.00 -4.82 -9.03
CA ALA A 16 -9.86 -4.81 -9.94
C ALA A 16 -8.56 -5.13 -9.20
N ILE A 17 -8.33 -4.51 -8.03
CA ILE A 17 -7.15 -4.77 -7.21
C ILE A 17 -7.11 -6.23 -6.74
N ALA A 18 -8.23 -6.75 -6.23
CA ALA A 18 -8.32 -8.13 -5.78
C ALA A 18 -8.06 -9.13 -6.93
N LEU A 19 -8.65 -8.90 -8.11
CA LEU A 19 -8.41 -9.70 -9.31
C LEU A 19 -6.94 -9.65 -9.75
N ALA A 20 -6.32 -8.48 -9.69
CA ALA A 20 -4.92 -8.32 -10.02
C ALA A 20 -3.99 -9.06 -9.04
N LEU A 21 -4.29 -9.07 -7.74
CA LEU A 21 -3.53 -9.81 -6.73
C LEU A 21 -3.56 -11.33 -6.93
N ILE A 22 -4.65 -11.87 -7.48
CA ILE A 22 -4.78 -13.29 -7.83
C ILE A 22 -4.36 -13.60 -9.28
N ASP A 23 -3.57 -12.70 -9.88
CA ASP A 23 -2.99 -12.81 -11.23
C ASP A 23 -4.02 -12.88 -12.37
N LYS A 24 -5.26 -12.42 -12.16
CA LYS A 24 -6.28 -12.25 -13.21
C LYS A 24 -6.14 -10.90 -13.90
N LYS A 25 -4.94 -10.61 -14.41
CA LYS A 25 -4.53 -9.27 -14.91
C LYS A 25 -5.48 -8.69 -15.95
N HIS A 26 -5.84 -9.45 -16.99
CA HIS A 26 -6.71 -8.94 -18.05
C HIS A 26 -8.06 -8.47 -17.50
N THR A 27 -8.75 -9.32 -16.73
CA THR A 27 -10.02 -8.97 -16.10
C THR A 27 -9.86 -7.80 -15.13
N ALA A 28 -8.77 -7.76 -14.38
CA ALA A 28 -8.46 -6.65 -13.49
C ALA A 28 -8.38 -5.30 -14.24
N PHE A 29 -7.69 -5.24 -15.38
CA PHE A 29 -7.60 -4.01 -16.18
C PHE A 29 -8.94 -3.62 -16.82
N VAL A 30 -9.77 -4.60 -17.22
CA VAL A 30 -11.14 -4.33 -17.70
C VAL A 30 -11.99 -3.71 -16.60
N VAL A 31 -11.97 -4.28 -15.40
CA VAL A 31 -12.72 -3.75 -14.26
C VAL A 31 -12.17 -2.41 -13.80
N LEU A 32 -10.85 -2.20 -13.86
CA LEU A 32 -10.23 -0.89 -13.61
C LEU A 32 -10.73 0.16 -14.60
N ALA A 33 -10.85 -0.17 -15.88
CA ALA A 33 -11.38 0.75 -16.88
C ALA A 33 -12.83 1.17 -16.54
N ILE A 34 -13.66 0.24 -16.04
CA ILE A 34 -15.01 0.56 -15.54
C ILE A 34 -14.93 1.56 -14.38
N ALA A 35 -14.02 1.34 -13.42
CA ALA A 35 -13.82 2.26 -12.30
C ALA A 35 -13.37 3.66 -12.76
N LEU A 36 -12.43 3.75 -13.70
CA LEU A 36 -11.92 5.03 -14.23
C LEU A 36 -12.99 5.78 -15.04
N VAL A 37 -13.77 5.07 -15.85
CA VAL A 37 -14.90 5.63 -16.59
C VAL A 37 -15.98 6.12 -15.63
N GLY A 38 -16.32 5.32 -14.61
CA GLY A 38 -17.22 5.73 -13.53
C GLY A 38 -16.71 6.98 -12.81
N ALA A 39 -15.42 7.03 -12.49
CA ALA A 39 -14.81 8.19 -11.85
C ALA A 39 -14.87 9.46 -12.71
N LEU A 40 -14.75 9.34 -14.05
CA LEU A 40 -14.94 10.46 -14.97
C LEU A 40 -16.39 10.95 -14.96
N PHE A 41 -17.36 10.03 -15.02
CA PHE A 41 -18.79 10.37 -14.99
C PHE A 41 -19.20 11.04 -13.67
N GLU A 42 -18.67 10.55 -12.55
CA GLU A 42 -18.94 11.10 -11.21
C GLU A 42 -18.12 12.36 -10.88
N GLY A 43 -17.29 12.85 -11.82
CA GLY A 43 -16.43 14.02 -11.60
C GLY A 43 -15.31 13.81 -10.57
N ARG A 44 -15.03 12.55 -10.21
CA ARG A 44 -13.95 12.15 -9.28
C ARG A 44 -12.59 12.05 -9.95
N LEU A 45 -12.59 11.87 -11.26
CA LEU A 45 -11.42 11.92 -12.13
C LEU A 45 -11.70 12.95 -13.22
N SER A 46 -10.81 13.91 -13.42
CA SER A 46 -10.91 14.85 -14.54
C SER A 46 -10.23 14.29 -15.80
N ILE A 47 -10.47 14.92 -16.95
CA ILE A 47 -9.75 14.59 -18.20
C ILE A 47 -8.24 14.73 -18.00
N LEU A 48 -7.80 15.76 -17.28
CA LEU A 48 -6.38 15.97 -16.97
C LEU A 48 -5.82 14.83 -16.09
N GLY A 49 -6.57 14.41 -15.07
CA GLY A 49 -6.21 13.25 -14.25
C GLY A 49 -6.10 11.97 -15.09
N LEU A 50 -7.06 11.73 -15.99
CA LEU A 50 -7.03 10.59 -16.91
C LEU A 50 -5.80 10.62 -17.82
N VAL A 51 -5.41 11.79 -18.34
CA VAL A 51 -4.18 11.94 -19.14
C VAL A 51 -2.95 11.53 -18.34
N PHE A 52 -2.83 11.96 -17.08
CA PHE A 52 -1.73 11.52 -16.20
C PHE A 52 -1.76 10.02 -15.93
N THR A 53 -2.94 9.43 -15.75
CA THR A 53 -3.11 7.97 -15.59
C THR A 53 -2.65 7.21 -16.83
N VAL A 54 -3.16 7.59 -18.00
CA VAL A 54 -2.82 6.93 -19.28
C VAL A 54 -1.35 7.09 -19.61
N PHE A 55 -0.77 8.28 -19.39
CA PHE A 55 0.66 8.51 -19.56
C PHE A 55 1.49 7.58 -18.67
N GLY A 56 1.17 7.49 -17.38
CA GLY A 56 1.84 6.59 -16.45
C GLY A 56 1.79 5.13 -16.88
N PHE A 57 0.61 4.64 -17.27
CA PHE A 57 0.43 3.27 -17.76
C PHE A 57 1.18 3.02 -19.07
N ALA A 58 1.15 3.99 -20.00
CA ALA A 58 1.87 3.89 -21.26
C ALA A 58 3.37 3.73 -21.02
N ILE A 59 3.99 4.58 -20.20
CA ILE A 59 5.42 4.47 -19.88
C ILE A 59 5.73 3.18 -19.13
N ALA A 60 4.94 2.85 -18.10
CA ALA A 60 5.13 1.64 -17.31
C ALA A 60 5.10 0.36 -18.18
N SER A 61 4.19 0.29 -19.15
CA SER A 61 4.09 -0.85 -20.09
C SER A 61 5.33 -1.05 -20.97
N GLN A 62 6.15 -0.02 -21.15
CA GLN A 62 7.38 -0.09 -21.95
C GLN A 62 8.62 -0.47 -21.13
N VAL A 63 8.57 -0.38 -19.79
CA VAL A 63 9.73 -0.63 -18.91
C VAL A 63 10.36 -2.00 -19.20
N SER A 64 9.55 -3.06 -19.26
CA SER A 64 10.02 -4.43 -19.52
C SER A 64 10.39 -4.71 -20.98
N ARG A 65 10.02 -3.83 -21.91
CA ARG A 65 10.26 -3.98 -23.37
C ARG A 65 11.53 -3.26 -23.82
N MET A 66 11.89 -2.17 -23.14
CA MET A 66 13.07 -1.37 -23.46
C MET A 66 14.36 -1.98 -22.92
N LYS A 67 15.50 -1.62 -23.52
CA LYS A 67 16.85 -2.06 -23.11
C LYS A 67 17.80 -0.86 -22.99
N GLY A 68 18.90 -1.04 -22.27
CA GLY A 68 19.94 -0.02 -22.09
C GLY A 68 19.39 1.25 -21.42
N TYR A 69 19.85 2.42 -21.87
CA TYR A 69 19.45 3.71 -21.27
C TYR A 69 17.92 3.96 -21.30
N LYS A 70 17.22 3.47 -22.33
CA LYS A 70 15.77 3.64 -22.46
C LYS A 70 14.99 2.93 -21.36
N HIS A 71 15.47 1.75 -20.93
CA HIS A 71 14.91 1.03 -19.79
C HIS A 71 15.03 1.88 -18.51
N PHE A 72 16.23 2.39 -18.22
CA PHE A 72 16.47 3.22 -17.04
C PHE A 72 15.66 4.52 -17.05
N LEU A 73 15.50 5.15 -18.22
CA LEU A 73 14.65 6.33 -18.37
C LEU A 73 13.17 6.03 -18.10
N ALA A 74 12.62 4.97 -18.72
CA ALA A 74 11.23 4.56 -18.49
C ALA A 74 10.99 4.17 -17.02
N LEU A 75 11.96 3.50 -16.40
CA LEU A 75 11.94 3.16 -14.98
C LEU A 75 11.92 4.42 -14.11
N ALA A 76 12.84 5.37 -14.36
CA ALA A 76 12.90 6.62 -13.61
C ALA A 76 11.59 7.41 -13.71
N VAL A 77 11.01 7.52 -14.92
CA VAL A 77 9.71 8.17 -15.13
C VAL A 77 8.60 7.43 -14.38
N THR A 78 8.58 6.09 -14.41
CA THR A 78 7.57 5.30 -13.67
C THR A 78 7.68 5.50 -12.16
N VAL A 79 8.89 5.56 -11.63
CA VAL A 79 9.14 5.80 -10.19
C VAL A 79 8.72 7.21 -9.80
N VAL A 80 9.13 8.23 -10.55
CA VAL A 80 8.73 9.63 -10.28
C VAL A 80 7.22 9.79 -10.38
N TRP A 81 6.58 9.22 -11.40
CA TRP A 81 5.12 9.21 -11.53
C TRP A 81 4.44 8.52 -10.34
N SER A 82 4.98 7.40 -9.88
CA SER A 82 4.43 6.68 -8.71
C SER A 82 4.56 7.51 -7.43
N LEU A 83 5.67 8.23 -7.24
CA LEU A 83 5.85 9.14 -6.12
C LEU A 83 4.85 10.31 -6.17
N CYS A 84 4.66 10.92 -7.34
CA CYS A 84 3.68 11.99 -7.52
C CYS A 84 2.24 11.52 -7.24
N MET A 85 1.88 10.30 -7.66
CA MET A 85 0.58 9.69 -7.32
C MET A 85 0.45 9.41 -5.81
N ALA A 86 1.50 8.90 -5.17
CA ALA A 86 1.50 8.59 -3.74
C ALA A 86 1.41 9.85 -2.86
N LEU A 87 1.95 10.97 -3.34
CA LEU A 87 1.92 12.28 -2.68
C LEU A 87 0.71 13.14 -3.09
N HIS A 88 -0.18 12.62 -3.95
CA HIS A 88 -1.34 13.35 -4.46
C HIS A 88 -0.99 14.67 -5.19
N TRP A 89 0.18 14.71 -5.85
CA TRP A 89 0.67 15.91 -6.53
C TRP A 89 0.06 16.14 -7.91
N PHE A 90 -0.49 15.09 -8.53
CA PHE A 90 -1.18 15.26 -9.81
C PHE A 90 -2.57 15.89 -9.60
N PRO A 91 -2.93 16.93 -10.38
CA PRO A 91 -4.28 17.48 -10.34
C PRO A 91 -5.27 16.53 -11.03
N GLY A 92 -6.55 16.75 -10.77
CA GLY A 92 -7.63 16.00 -11.45
C GLY A 92 -8.08 14.74 -10.75
N PHE A 93 -7.63 14.48 -9.52
CA PHE A 93 -8.14 13.42 -8.66
C PHE A 93 -8.88 14.03 -7.47
N SER A 94 -10.17 13.70 -7.31
CA SER A 94 -11.01 14.16 -6.20
C SER A 94 -11.33 12.99 -5.27
N ASN A 95 -10.35 12.62 -4.46
CA ASN A 95 -10.44 11.53 -3.48
C ASN A 95 -11.58 11.77 -2.48
N LEU A 96 -12.37 10.74 -2.15
CA LEU A 96 -13.57 10.88 -1.32
C LEU A 96 -13.21 10.82 0.17
N LEU A 97 -13.52 11.89 0.91
CA LEU A 97 -13.43 11.92 2.36
C LEU A 97 -14.57 11.11 2.99
N VAL A 98 -14.26 9.96 3.59
CA VAL A 98 -15.29 9.06 4.17
C VAL A 98 -15.32 9.08 5.69
N LEU A 99 -14.19 9.38 6.33
CA LEU A 99 -14.08 9.59 7.78
C LEU A 99 -13.39 10.93 8.01
N ASP A 100 -14.05 11.82 8.75
CA ASP A 100 -13.50 13.14 9.10
C ASP A 100 -13.40 13.26 10.62
N LYS A 101 -12.15 13.32 11.13
CA LYS A 101 -11.81 13.51 12.55
C LYS A 101 -12.59 12.61 13.51
N VAL A 102 -12.89 11.38 13.09
CA VAL A 102 -13.56 10.38 13.93
C VAL A 102 -12.57 9.82 14.95
N GLN A 103 -13.06 9.32 16.08
CA GLN A 103 -12.22 8.62 17.05
C GLN A 103 -12.51 7.12 17.00
N SER A 104 -11.48 6.29 17.20
CA SER A 104 -11.64 4.84 17.36
C SER A 104 -12.11 4.50 18.78
N GLY A 105 -11.56 5.15 19.80
CA GLY A 105 -11.96 5.04 21.21
C GLY A 105 -11.70 6.33 22.01
N PRO A 106 -12.03 6.34 23.32
CA PRO A 106 -12.05 7.56 24.14
C PRO A 106 -10.69 8.26 24.29
N SER A 107 -9.60 7.51 24.27
CA SER A 107 -8.23 8.03 24.43
C SER A 107 -7.51 8.19 23.10
N SER A 108 -8.19 7.89 21.99
CA SER A 108 -7.65 7.89 20.64
C SER A 108 -7.70 9.27 19.99
N HIS A 109 -6.69 9.58 19.16
CA HIS A 109 -6.63 10.84 18.44
C HIS A 109 -7.62 10.89 17.27
N PRO A 110 -8.01 12.09 16.79
CA PRO A 110 -8.85 12.22 15.61
C PRO A 110 -8.21 11.57 14.38
N PHE A 111 -8.96 10.70 13.71
CA PHE A 111 -8.60 9.99 12.50
C PHE A 111 -9.41 10.50 11.31
N THR A 112 -8.72 10.77 10.21
CA THR A 112 -9.32 11.16 8.93
C THR A 112 -8.89 10.17 7.86
N MET A 113 -9.83 9.73 7.03
CA MET A 113 -9.58 8.74 5.98
C MET A 113 -10.28 9.12 4.68
N TYR A 114 -9.51 9.07 3.60
CA TYR A 114 -9.99 9.21 2.24
C TYR A 114 -10.00 7.83 1.56
N LEU A 115 -10.96 7.62 0.66
CA LEU A 115 -10.85 6.59 -0.36
C LEU A 115 -10.12 7.20 -1.55
N ASN A 116 -8.84 6.87 -1.70
CA ASN A 116 -7.99 7.41 -2.75
C ASN A 116 -8.20 6.67 -4.08
N LEU A 117 -8.34 7.41 -5.18
CA LEU A 117 -8.38 6.88 -6.55
C LEU A 117 -7.00 6.76 -7.17
N ASP A 118 -6.14 7.76 -6.94
CA ASP A 118 -4.80 7.91 -7.53
C ASP A 118 -3.78 6.89 -7.00
N LYS A 119 -3.61 6.79 -5.68
CA LYS A 119 -2.60 5.93 -5.04
C LYS A 119 -2.71 4.47 -5.52
N PRO A 120 -3.90 3.83 -5.59
CA PRO A 120 -4.04 2.47 -6.09
C PRO A 120 -3.61 2.25 -7.54
N LEU A 121 -3.60 3.29 -8.39
CA LEU A 121 -3.16 3.17 -9.79
C LEU A 121 -1.68 2.82 -9.89
N ILE A 122 -0.88 3.13 -8.87
CA ILE A 122 0.52 2.75 -8.79
C ILE A 122 0.68 1.23 -8.89
N PHE A 123 -0.18 0.46 -8.22
CA PHE A 123 -0.14 -1.01 -8.27
C PHE A 123 -0.29 -1.51 -9.72
N PHE A 124 -1.24 -0.97 -10.47
CA PHE A 124 -1.47 -1.36 -11.87
C PHE A 124 -0.33 -0.93 -12.79
N ALA A 125 0.22 0.27 -12.60
CA ALA A 125 1.42 0.70 -13.35
C ALA A 125 2.60 -0.25 -13.08
N LEU A 126 2.86 -0.59 -11.82
CA LEU A 126 3.91 -1.53 -11.45
C LEU A 126 3.65 -2.95 -11.99
N LEU A 127 2.40 -3.38 -12.11
CA LEU A 127 2.05 -4.67 -12.73
C LEU A 127 2.39 -4.70 -14.23
N LEU A 128 2.24 -3.58 -14.93
CA LEU A 128 2.64 -3.43 -16.33
C LEU A 128 4.17 -3.41 -16.47
N ALA A 129 4.85 -2.71 -15.56
CA ALA A 129 6.30 -2.56 -15.60
C ALA A 129 7.07 -3.83 -15.19
N PHE A 130 6.56 -4.58 -14.19
CA PHE A 130 7.26 -5.70 -13.56
C PHE A 130 6.43 -6.98 -13.61
N PRO A 131 6.68 -7.90 -14.57
CA PRO A 131 5.94 -9.15 -14.67
C PRO A 131 5.99 -10.03 -13.41
N THR A 132 7.07 -9.92 -12.62
CA THR A 132 7.28 -10.66 -11.36
C THR A 132 6.81 -9.91 -10.12
N LEU A 133 6.04 -8.82 -10.25
CA LEU A 133 5.63 -7.97 -9.12
C LEU A 133 4.95 -8.77 -8.00
N LEU A 134 4.08 -9.72 -8.35
CA LEU A 134 3.33 -10.54 -7.40
C LEU A 134 4.19 -11.59 -6.67
N GLY A 135 5.45 -11.75 -7.10
CA GLY A 135 6.37 -12.77 -6.61
C GLY A 135 6.26 -14.10 -7.37
N LYS A 136 7.09 -15.06 -6.96
CA LYS A 136 7.06 -16.45 -7.43
C LYS A 136 6.75 -17.35 -6.24
N PRO A 137 5.55 -17.97 -6.17
CA PRO A 137 5.13 -18.81 -5.05
C PRO A 137 6.17 -19.86 -4.64
N LYS A 138 6.49 -19.94 -3.35
CA LYS A 138 7.37 -20.95 -2.75
C LYS A 138 6.60 -21.90 -1.82
N PRO A 139 7.10 -23.11 -1.52
CA PRO A 139 6.61 -23.90 -0.38
C PRO A 139 6.68 -23.07 0.91
N VAL A 140 5.62 -23.07 1.71
CA VAL A 140 5.55 -22.23 2.91
C VAL A 140 6.02 -23.03 4.13
N GLU A 141 7.15 -22.63 4.70
CA GLU A 141 7.64 -23.16 5.98
C GLU A 141 7.15 -22.28 7.14
N TRP A 142 6.00 -22.64 7.72
CA TRP A 142 5.37 -21.87 8.80
C TRP A 142 6.28 -21.59 10.00
N LYS A 143 7.21 -22.49 10.31
CA LYS A 143 8.20 -22.31 11.38
C LYS A 143 9.12 -21.10 11.13
N LEU A 144 9.46 -20.82 9.87
CA LEU A 144 10.28 -19.66 9.51
C LEU A 144 9.50 -18.34 9.58
N LEU A 145 8.18 -18.38 9.37
CA LEU A 145 7.29 -17.23 9.52
C LEU A 145 7.01 -16.88 10.98
N ALA A 146 7.14 -17.83 11.91
CA ALA A 146 6.90 -17.57 13.33
C ALA A 146 7.77 -16.43 13.88
N LYS A 147 9.05 -16.39 13.50
CA LYS A 147 9.99 -15.35 13.98
C LYS A 147 9.56 -13.92 13.58
N PRO A 148 9.37 -13.57 12.28
CA PRO A 148 8.95 -12.23 11.90
C PRO A 148 7.56 -11.87 12.45
N LEU A 149 6.64 -12.84 12.57
CA LEU A 149 5.33 -12.60 13.17
C LEU A 149 5.41 -12.29 14.67
N LEU A 150 6.28 -12.99 15.42
CA LEU A 150 6.53 -12.69 16.83
C LEU A 150 7.17 -11.31 17.02
N VAL A 151 8.10 -10.93 16.13
CA VAL A 151 8.69 -9.57 16.15
C VAL A 151 7.61 -8.53 15.89
N LEU A 152 6.75 -8.71 14.86
CA LEU A 152 5.64 -7.79 14.62
C LEU A 152 4.69 -7.70 15.81
N ALA A 153 4.31 -8.83 16.40
CA ALA A 153 3.40 -8.87 17.54
C ALA A 153 3.98 -8.14 18.77
N SER A 154 5.31 -8.13 18.94
CA SER A 154 5.96 -7.43 20.06
C SER A 154 6.08 -5.91 19.85
N LEU A 155 6.01 -5.41 18.61
CA LEU A 155 6.14 -3.98 18.33
C LEU A 155 5.06 -3.14 19.04
N LEU A 156 3.79 -3.55 19.00
CA LEU A 156 2.71 -2.76 19.62
C LEU A 156 2.87 -2.67 21.16
N PRO A 157 3.12 -3.76 21.90
CA PRO A 157 3.47 -3.68 23.32
C PRO A 157 4.72 -2.83 23.63
N ILE A 158 5.76 -2.91 22.80
CA ILE A 158 6.97 -2.08 22.98
C ILE A 158 6.61 -0.60 22.78
N ALA A 159 5.80 -0.26 21.79
CA ALA A 159 5.34 1.11 21.58
C ALA A 159 4.53 1.64 22.77
N VAL A 160 3.74 0.79 23.44
CA VAL A 160 3.09 1.13 24.71
C VAL A 160 4.11 1.40 25.81
N ALA A 161 5.09 0.51 25.99
CA ALA A 161 6.12 0.67 27.01
C ALA A 161 6.97 1.95 26.81
N LEU A 162 7.15 2.38 25.55
CA LEU A 162 7.81 3.63 25.18
C LEU A 162 6.90 4.87 25.25
N GLY A 163 5.62 4.70 25.60
CA GLY A 163 4.65 5.79 25.73
C GLY A 163 4.11 6.35 24.41
N GLY A 164 4.36 5.68 23.29
CA GLY A 164 3.86 6.09 21.96
C GLY A 164 2.43 5.62 21.67
N LEU A 165 1.93 4.64 22.42
CA LEU A 165 0.58 4.08 22.33
C LEU A 165 -0.03 3.86 23.72
N GLY A 166 -1.35 3.93 23.82
CA GLY A 166 -2.12 3.37 24.93
C GLY A 166 -2.73 2.03 24.53
N VAL A 167 -2.95 1.12 25.50
CA VAL A 167 -3.79 -0.06 25.30
C VAL A 167 -5.25 0.38 25.39
N GLU A 168 -6.03 0.11 24.34
CA GLU A 168 -7.44 0.50 24.25
C GLU A 168 -8.18 -0.48 23.35
N LEU A 169 -9.11 -1.26 23.92
CA LEU A 169 -9.97 -2.11 23.12
C LEU A 169 -11.05 -1.25 22.46
N SER A 170 -10.97 -1.07 21.16
CA SER A 170 -11.90 -0.26 20.38
C SER A 170 -12.36 -1.00 19.12
N LEU A 171 -13.67 -1.12 18.92
CA LEU A 171 -14.25 -1.60 17.66
C LEU A 171 -15.12 -0.50 17.07
N PRO A 172 -14.53 0.47 16.34
CA PRO A 172 -15.28 1.58 15.81
C PRO A 172 -16.34 1.10 14.82
N SER A 173 -17.48 1.79 14.73
CA SER A 173 -18.57 1.45 13.79
C SER A 173 -18.15 1.48 12.31
N TRP A 174 -17.02 2.11 12.01
CA TRP A 174 -16.41 2.22 10.68
C TRP A 174 -15.27 1.22 10.43
N TRP A 175 -15.07 0.21 11.29
CA TRP A 175 -13.99 -0.79 11.15
C TRP A 175 -13.95 -1.46 9.77
N TRP A 176 -15.11 -1.68 9.15
CA TRP A 176 -15.25 -2.33 7.86
C TRP A 176 -14.75 -1.46 6.70
N LEU A 177 -14.93 -0.13 6.80
CA LEU A 177 -14.33 0.81 5.85
C LEU A 177 -12.81 0.81 5.98
N PHE A 178 -12.31 0.80 7.21
CA PHE A 178 -10.89 0.70 7.47
C PHE A 178 -10.31 -0.58 6.89
N LEU A 179 -11.00 -1.72 7.09
CA LEU A 179 -10.60 -3.01 6.52
C LEU A 179 -10.45 -2.89 5.00
N LEU A 180 -11.49 -2.43 4.31
CA LEU A 180 -11.49 -2.36 2.84
C LEU A 180 -10.43 -1.37 2.32
N ASN A 181 -10.35 -0.18 2.92
CA ASN A 181 -9.39 0.84 2.52
C ASN A 181 -7.94 0.43 2.81
N ASN A 182 -7.65 0.03 4.06
CA ASN A 182 -6.30 -0.29 4.49
C ASN A 182 -5.79 -1.55 3.79
N LEU A 183 -6.60 -2.62 3.71
CA LEU A 183 -6.17 -3.86 3.06
C LEU A 183 -5.88 -3.65 1.57
N LEU A 184 -6.81 -3.04 0.82
CA LEU A 184 -6.76 -3.05 -0.64
C LEU A 184 -6.22 -1.77 -1.27
N LEU A 185 -6.49 -0.59 -0.71
CA LEU A 185 -6.02 0.67 -1.30
C LEU A 185 -4.63 1.04 -0.77
N THR A 186 -4.41 0.85 0.53
CA THR A 186 -3.14 1.19 1.20
C THR A 186 -2.10 0.05 1.10
N CYS A 187 -2.34 -1.08 1.77
CA CYS A 187 -1.35 -2.14 1.92
C CYS A 187 -0.95 -2.79 0.59
N VAL A 188 -1.89 -3.01 -0.35
CA VAL A 188 -1.53 -3.53 -1.69
C VAL A 188 -0.57 -2.59 -2.40
N THR A 189 -0.87 -1.30 -2.42
CA THR A 189 -0.03 -0.30 -3.09
C THR A 189 1.35 -0.23 -2.45
N GLU A 190 1.40 -0.15 -1.13
CA GLU A 190 2.67 -0.04 -0.40
C GLU A 190 3.50 -1.31 -0.57
N GLU A 191 2.95 -2.50 -0.34
CA GLU A 191 3.71 -3.73 -0.53
C GLU A 191 4.08 -3.95 -2.00
N ALA A 192 3.30 -3.47 -2.98
CA ALA A 192 3.69 -3.51 -4.39
C ALA A 192 4.92 -2.63 -4.67
N ILE A 193 4.96 -1.41 -4.13
CA ILE A 193 6.12 -0.50 -4.26
C ILE A 193 7.34 -1.09 -3.56
N PHE A 194 7.20 -1.48 -2.29
CA PHE A 194 8.32 -1.87 -1.46
C PHE A 194 8.74 -3.33 -1.71
N ARG A 195 7.82 -4.29 -1.74
CA ARG A 195 8.20 -5.72 -1.89
C ARG A 195 8.20 -6.16 -3.34
N GLY A 196 7.11 -5.86 -4.04
CA GLY A 196 6.94 -6.25 -5.43
C GLY A 196 8.02 -5.63 -6.32
N PHE A 197 8.31 -4.35 -6.14
CA PHE A 197 9.27 -3.61 -6.94
C PHE A 197 10.63 -3.44 -6.24
N ALA A 198 10.76 -2.54 -5.27
CA ALA A 198 12.05 -2.09 -4.76
C ALA A 198 12.90 -3.22 -4.18
N GLN A 199 12.33 -4.07 -3.32
CA GLN A 199 13.04 -5.19 -2.72
C GLN A 199 13.53 -6.19 -3.77
N GLN A 200 12.71 -6.51 -4.78
CA GLN A 200 13.11 -7.42 -5.86
C GLN A 200 14.21 -6.83 -6.73
N GLU A 201 14.08 -5.57 -7.18
CA GLU A 201 15.07 -4.95 -8.07
C GLU A 201 16.42 -4.73 -7.39
N ILE A 202 16.42 -4.30 -6.13
CA ILE A 202 17.66 -4.18 -5.35
C ILE A 202 18.26 -5.56 -5.08
N ALA A 203 17.43 -6.56 -4.77
CA ALA A 203 17.91 -7.92 -4.53
C ALA A 203 18.54 -8.57 -5.76
N LYS A 204 18.07 -8.26 -6.97
CA LYS A 204 18.66 -8.73 -8.23
C LYS A 204 20.10 -8.24 -8.42
N GLN A 205 20.41 -7.04 -7.95
CA GLN A 205 21.72 -6.41 -8.14
C GLN A 205 22.67 -6.65 -6.96
N LEU A 206 22.16 -6.60 -5.73
CA LEU A 206 22.97 -6.56 -4.51
C LEU A 206 22.71 -7.75 -3.56
N GLY A 207 21.87 -8.70 -3.95
CA GLY A 207 21.48 -9.85 -3.15
C GLY A 207 20.29 -9.59 -2.21
N TRP A 208 19.59 -10.67 -1.84
CA TRP A 208 18.30 -10.58 -1.14
C TRP A 208 18.37 -9.91 0.24
N LYS A 209 19.46 -10.10 0.99
CA LYS A 209 19.65 -9.48 2.32
C LYS A 209 19.75 -7.96 2.19
N THR A 210 20.53 -7.48 1.24
CA THR A 210 20.72 -6.05 0.96
C THR A 210 19.41 -5.43 0.48
N GLY A 211 18.72 -6.10 -0.46
CA GLY A 211 17.40 -5.67 -0.92
C GLY A 211 16.37 -5.56 0.20
N LEU A 212 16.35 -6.53 1.11
CA LEU A 212 15.48 -6.50 2.30
C LEU A 212 15.80 -5.30 3.21
N ILE A 213 17.07 -5.11 3.58
CA ILE A 213 17.48 -4.06 4.53
C ILE A 213 17.20 -2.68 3.95
N ILE A 214 17.68 -2.39 2.74
CA ILE A 214 17.51 -1.08 2.11
C ILE A 214 16.03 -0.74 1.97
N THR A 215 15.23 -1.69 1.49
CA THR A 215 13.81 -1.43 1.25
C THR A 215 13.01 -1.29 2.53
N SER A 216 13.43 -1.94 3.61
CA SER A 216 12.81 -1.75 4.94
C SER A 216 13.13 -0.37 5.51
N ILE A 217 14.35 0.13 5.32
CA ILE A 217 14.73 1.50 5.69
C ILE A 217 13.91 2.52 4.87
N LEU A 218 13.78 2.31 3.56
CA LEU A 218 12.96 3.17 2.70
C LEU A 218 11.49 3.18 3.14
N PHE A 219 10.94 2.03 3.52
CA PHE A 219 9.59 1.92 4.09
C PHE A 219 9.47 2.74 5.39
N GLY A 220 10.46 2.65 6.28
CA GLY A 220 10.51 3.48 7.48
C GLY A 220 10.53 4.98 7.17
N ILE A 221 11.40 5.43 6.27
CA ILE A 221 11.52 6.84 5.86
C ILE A 221 10.22 7.37 5.26
N ALA A 222 9.45 6.55 4.53
CA ALA A 222 8.15 6.94 4.00
C ALA A 222 7.12 7.29 5.10
N HIS A 223 7.38 6.91 6.35
CA HIS A 223 6.57 7.22 7.54
C HIS A 223 7.13 8.39 8.36
N LEU A 224 8.08 9.17 7.82
CA LEU A 224 8.70 10.33 8.51
C LEU A 224 7.69 11.33 9.07
N ALA A 225 6.53 11.49 8.42
CA ALA A 225 5.46 12.38 8.90
C ALA A 225 4.94 12.01 10.31
N GLY A 226 5.13 10.76 10.76
CA GLY A 226 4.80 10.33 12.12
C GLY A 226 5.97 10.34 13.11
N GLY A 227 7.11 10.94 12.75
CA GLY A 227 8.28 11.13 13.61
C GLY A 227 9.28 9.97 13.62
N TRP A 228 10.40 10.19 14.30
CA TRP A 228 11.54 9.25 14.33
C TRP A 228 11.20 7.90 14.94
N LEU A 229 10.34 7.88 15.96
CA LEU A 229 9.88 6.63 16.56
C LEU A 229 9.12 5.79 15.52
N LEU A 230 8.19 6.40 14.79
CA LEU A 230 7.46 5.70 13.74
C LEU A 230 8.38 5.20 12.63
N ILE A 231 9.41 5.95 12.23
CA ILE A 231 10.42 5.48 11.27
C ILE A 231 11.08 4.19 11.73
N ALA A 232 11.52 4.14 13.00
CA ALA A 232 12.18 2.96 13.55
C ALA A 232 11.23 1.74 13.56
N PHE A 233 10.01 1.92 14.05
CA PHE A 233 8.99 0.87 14.10
C PHE A 233 8.58 0.38 12.70
N ALA A 234 8.32 1.30 11.77
CA ALA A 234 7.99 0.99 10.39
C ALA A 234 9.17 0.30 9.69
N THR A 235 10.42 0.65 9.98
CA THR A 235 11.59 -0.06 9.45
C THR A 235 11.60 -1.52 9.90
N ILE A 236 11.39 -1.79 11.19
CA ILE A 236 11.37 -3.16 11.74
C ILE A 236 10.18 -3.95 11.18
N ALA A 237 8.99 -3.32 11.11
CA ALA A 237 7.81 -3.92 10.49
C ALA A 237 8.07 -4.24 9.00
N GLY A 238 8.74 -3.34 8.29
CA GLY A 238 9.15 -3.51 6.91
C GLY A 238 10.08 -4.71 6.69
N VAL A 239 10.99 -4.97 7.63
CA VAL A 239 11.82 -6.19 7.60
C VAL A 239 10.92 -7.43 7.69
N CYS A 240 9.93 -7.41 8.57
CA CYS A 240 9.02 -8.55 8.76
C CYS A 240 8.13 -8.78 7.52
N TYR A 241 7.58 -7.72 6.92
CA TYR A 241 6.81 -7.82 5.67
C TYR A 241 7.67 -8.31 4.51
N GLY A 242 8.90 -7.80 4.42
CA GLY A 242 9.88 -8.23 3.41
C GLY A 242 10.35 -9.67 3.57
N LEU A 243 10.50 -10.16 4.81
CA LEU A 243 10.75 -11.57 5.09
C LEU A 243 9.56 -12.44 4.73
N THR A 244 8.33 -12.03 5.08
CA THR A 244 7.11 -12.73 4.66
C THR A 244 7.04 -12.86 3.14
N PHE A 245 7.30 -11.78 2.40
CA PHE A 245 7.36 -11.82 0.94
C PHE A 245 8.48 -12.74 0.43
N TYR A 246 9.69 -12.64 1.00
CA TYR A 246 10.83 -13.45 0.59
C TYR A 246 10.60 -14.95 0.82
N LEU A 247 10.04 -15.33 1.96
CA LEU A 247 9.80 -16.72 2.37
C LEU A 247 8.63 -17.35 1.61
N THR A 248 7.54 -16.60 1.40
CA THR A 248 6.34 -17.12 0.71
C THR A 248 6.41 -16.97 -0.81
N GLY A 249 7.18 -16.00 -1.29
CA GLY A 249 7.20 -15.58 -2.69
C GLY A 249 5.85 -15.02 -3.19
N ARG A 250 5.00 -14.53 -2.28
CA ARG A 250 3.63 -14.09 -2.58
C ARG A 250 3.40 -12.68 -2.04
N LEU A 251 3.05 -11.74 -2.91
CA LEU A 251 2.78 -10.35 -2.51
C LEU A 251 1.60 -10.26 -1.54
N TRP A 252 0.52 -11.00 -1.80
CA TRP A 252 -0.67 -10.99 -0.96
C TRP A 252 -0.39 -11.41 0.50
N ALA A 253 0.63 -12.24 0.74
CA ALA A 253 0.98 -12.67 2.09
C ALA A 253 1.60 -11.51 2.89
N ALA A 254 2.45 -10.68 2.26
CA ALA A 254 2.98 -9.48 2.88
C ALA A 254 1.88 -8.45 3.12
N VAL A 255 0.97 -8.27 2.14
CA VAL A 255 -0.22 -7.40 2.27
C VAL A 255 -1.06 -7.82 3.47
N LEU A 256 -1.34 -9.12 3.61
CA LEU A 256 -2.15 -9.63 4.72
C LEU A 256 -1.47 -9.41 6.07
N VAL A 257 -0.17 -9.70 6.19
CA VAL A 257 0.56 -9.49 7.45
C VAL A 257 0.63 -8.01 7.82
N HIS A 258 0.87 -7.13 6.86
CA HIS A 258 0.83 -5.68 7.07
C HIS A 258 -0.56 -5.22 7.50
N PHE A 259 -1.60 -5.61 6.78
CA PHE A 259 -2.98 -5.27 7.15
C PHE A 259 -3.34 -5.77 8.55
N MET A 260 -3.00 -7.02 8.89
CA MET A 260 -3.27 -7.58 10.22
C MET A 260 -2.57 -6.78 11.32
N PHE A 261 -1.33 -6.34 11.11
CA PHE A 261 -0.65 -5.46 12.05
C PHE A 261 -1.40 -4.14 12.26
N ASN A 262 -1.81 -3.49 11.17
CA ASN A 262 -2.58 -2.24 11.23
C ASN A 262 -3.97 -2.42 11.87
N PHE A 263 -4.61 -3.55 11.61
CA PHE A 263 -5.93 -3.85 12.15
C PHE A 263 -5.88 -4.19 13.64
N ILE A 264 -4.86 -4.95 14.10
CA ILE A 264 -4.62 -5.19 15.53
C ILE A 264 -4.31 -3.87 16.25
N HIS A 265 -3.53 -2.98 15.62
CA HIS A 265 -3.28 -1.64 16.14
C HIS A 265 -4.59 -0.87 16.33
N LEU A 266 -5.47 -0.84 15.32
CA LEU A 266 -6.78 -0.20 15.43
C LEU A 266 -7.65 -0.79 16.57
N LEU A 267 -7.66 -2.11 16.71
CA LEU A 267 -8.58 -2.81 17.61
C LEU A 267 -8.16 -2.77 19.08
N PHE A 268 -6.87 -2.85 19.38
CA PHE A 268 -6.37 -3.11 20.74
C PHE A 268 -5.53 -1.96 21.33
N PHE A 269 -5.29 -0.90 20.57
CA PHE A 269 -4.46 0.22 20.99
C PHE A 269 -5.10 1.55 20.55
N THR A 270 -4.64 2.65 21.14
CA THR A 270 -5.03 4.01 20.71
C THR A 270 -4.64 4.24 19.25
N TYR A 271 -5.55 4.78 18.44
CA TYR A 271 -5.33 4.95 17.00
C TYR A 271 -5.81 6.33 16.49
N PRO A 272 -5.08 7.02 15.59
CA PRO A 272 -3.74 6.69 15.10
C PRO A 272 -2.67 6.92 16.18
N ILE A 273 -1.41 6.63 15.86
CA ILE A 273 -0.27 6.97 16.71
C ILE A 273 -0.33 8.46 17.09
N ALA A 274 -0.23 8.72 18.38
CA ALA A 274 -0.07 10.04 18.96
C ALA A 274 1.36 10.53 18.70
N ILE A 275 1.53 11.56 17.87
CA ILE A 275 2.84 12.21 17.75
C ILE A 275 3.00 13.12 18.97
N ARG A 276 4.04 12.88 19.77
CA ARG A 276 4.62 13.88 20.67
C ARG A 276 5.95 14.33 20.10
#